data_AF-M4V8I0-F1
#
_entry.id   AF-M4V8I0-F1
#
_cell.length_a   1.000
_cell.length_b   1.000
_cell.length_c   1.000
_cell.angle_alpha   90.00
_cell.angle_beta   90.00
_cell.angle_gamma   90.00
#
_symmetry.space_group_name_H-M   'P 1'
#
loop_
_entity.id
_entity.type
_entity.pdbx_description
1 polymer ?
#
loop_
_entity_poly.entity_id
_entity_poly.type
_entity_poly.pdbx_seq_one_letter_code
_entity_poly.pdbx_strand_id
1 'polypeptide(L)'
;MKAAWAYALAVLVLLVSFQNCQKPPHPDELGSQNVYAAGVVSKVDLSHESVKSVEFIITDLKSIVHTTGNTIQVKYHKVLDIDMVSGNITVTNDMDPSVENYCLTSELKAELNSILHASEVCKRGPVASADTNMCAQVVHNAYANLFTDREQFSLGYASDACGSNAIDLCGEQADLLRGYIQNLKSEYSTLSCN
;
A
#
# COMPACT_ATOMS: atom_id res chain seq x y z
N MET A 1 -38.30 42.61 -25.40
CA MET A 1 -38.17 41.19 -25.81
C MET A 1 -36.72 40.74 -26.10
N LYS A 2 -35.77 41.64 -26.45
CA LYS A 2 -34.38 41.25 -26.77
C LYS A 2 -33.52 40.86 -25.56
N ALA A 3 -33.83 41.33 -24.35
CA ALA A 3 -33.06 41.03 -23.14
C ALA A 3 -33.30 39.61 -22.58
N ALA A 4 -34.49 39.04 -22.77
CA ALA A 4 -34.83 37.72 -22.25
C ALA A 4 -33.99 36.59 -22.89
N TRP A 5 -33.62 36.76 -24.16
CA TRP A 5 -32.79 35.80 -24.90
C TRP A 5 -31.35 35.77 -24.40
N ALA A 6 -30.80 36.90 -23.94
CA ALA A 6 -29.45 36.95 -23.39
C ALA A 6 -29.34 36.20 -22.06
N TYR A 7 -30.35 36.31 -21.20
CA TYR A 7 -30.41 35.55 -19.94
C TYR A 7 -30.55 34.04 -20.18
N ALA A 8 -31.37 33.64 -21.15
CA ALA A 8 -31.53 32.22 -21.50
C ALA A 8 -30.22 31.61 -22.01
N LEU A 9 -29.46 32.35 -22.84
CA LEU A 9 -28.16 31.92 -23.35
C LEU A 9 -27.09 31.83 -22.25
N ALA A 10 -27.05 32.78 -21.32
CA ALA A 10 -26.10 32.75 -20.21
C ALA A 10 -26.33 31.57 -19.25
N VAL A 11 -27.59 31.24 -18.96
CA VAL A 11 -27.95 30.09 -18.12
C VAL A 11 -27.62 28.76 -18.83
N LEU A 12 -27.85 28.68 -20.15
CA LEU A 12 -27.51 27.48 -20.92
C LEU A 12 -25.99 27.21 -20.93
N VAL A 13 -25.17 28.24 -21.08
CA VAL A 13 -23.70 28.11 -21.07
C VAL A 13 -23.21 27.61 -19.71
N LEU A 14 -23.75 28.13 -18.61
CA LEU A 14 -23.40 27.67 -17.27
C LEU A 14 -23.76 26.19 -17.05
N LEU A 15 -24.95 25.74 -17.50
CA LEU A 15 -25.37 24.35 -17.34
C LEU A 15 -24.53 23.36 -18.16
N VAL A 16 -24.06 23.75 -19.36
CA VAL A 16 -23.21 22.87 -20.19
C VAL A 16 -21.76 22.82 -19.66
N SER A 17 -21.27 23.88 -19.02
CA SER A 17 -19.91 23.88 -18.43
C SER A 17 -19.71 22.91 -17.25
N PHE A 18 -20.79 22.48 -16.57
CA PHE A 18 -20.68 21.49 -15.47
C PHE A 18 -20.72 20.03 -15.91
N GLN A 19 -21.07 19.73 -17.17
CA GLN A 19 -21.16 18.33 -17.64
C GLN A 19 -19.79 17.72 -17.99
N ASN A 20 -18.72 18.52 -18.10
CA ASN A 20 -17.37 18.03 -18.38
C ASN A 20 -16.49 17.78 -17.14
N CYS A 21 -16.99 18.05 -15.92
CA CYS A 21 -16.21 17.85 -14.68
C CYS A 21 -16.62 16.59 -13.88
N GLN A 22 -17.52 15.76 -14.42
CA GLN A 22 -17.87 14.46 -13.82
C GLN A 22 -17.43 13.29 -14.71
N LYS A 23 -16.21 13.35 -15.25
CA LYS A 23 -15.45 12.10 -15.30
C LYS A 23 -14.90 11.89 -13.89
N PRO A 24 -15.47 11.00 -13.05
CA PRO A 24 -14.68 10.49 -11.94
C PRO A 24 -13.35 10.03 -12.54
N PRO A 25 -12.19 10.28 -11.90
CA PRO A 25 -10.98 9.59 -12.32
C PRO A 25 -11.35 8.11 -12.42
N HIS A 26 -11.08 7.49 -13.56
CA HIS A 26 -11.17 6.04 -13.64
C HIS A 26 -10.38 5.49 -12.44
N PRO A 27 -10.97 4.62 -11.60
CA PRO A 27 -10.24 3.95 -10.54
C PRO A 27 -9.05 3.15 -11.08
N ASP A 28 -8.99 2.93 -12.39
CA ASP A 28 -7.98 2.14 -13.08
C ASP A 28 -6.60 2.84 -13.22
N GLU A 29 -6.42 4.08 -12.75
CA GLU A 29 -5.10 4.75 -12.74
C GLU A 29 -4.46 4.93 -11.35
N LEU A 30 -4.92 4.19 -10.33
CA LEU A 30 -4.08 3.87 -9.16
C LEU A 30 -3.27 2.58 -9.35
N GLY A 31 -3.44 1.93 -10.50
CA GLY A 31 -2.66 0.78 -10.96
C GLY A 31 -1.83 1.09 -12.20
N SER A 32 -1.29 2.31 -12.34
CA SER A 32 -0.29 2.59 -13.38
C SER A 32 0.94 1.72 -13.10
N GLN A 33 0.93 0.53 -13.67
CA GLN A 33 2.09 -0.23 -14.11
C GLN A 33 2.87 0.63 -15.10
N ASN A 34 3.45 1.73 -14.64
CA ASN A 34 4.60 2.32 -15.30
C ASN A 34 5.80 1.43 -14.93
N VAL A 35 5.86 0.31 -15.65
CA VAL A 35 7.09 -0.43 -15.88
C VAL A 35 7.95 0.47 -16.77
N TYR A 36 8.51 1.53 -16.17
CA TYR A 36 9.81 1.98 -16.62
C TYR A 36 10.69 0.74 -16.55
N ALA A 37 11.21 0.31 -17.69
CA ALA A 37 12.13 -0.80 -17.82
C ALA A 37 13.48 -0.46 -17.14
N ALA A 38 13.44 -0.14 -15.85
CA ALA A 38 14.58 -0.28 -14.97
C ALA A 38 14.84 -1.79 -14.90
N GLY A 39 15.99 -2.22 -15.40
CA GLY A 39 16.38 -3.63 -15.32
C GLY A 39 16.30 -4.09 -13.87
N VAL A 40 15.63 -5.20 -13.63
CA VAL A 40 15.71 -5.89 -12.33
C VAL A 40 17.17 -6.29 -12.15
N VAL A 41 17.82 -5.76 -11.12
CA VAL A 41 19.25 -6.01 -10.87
C VAL A 41 19.45 -7.27 -10.06
N SER A 42 18.51 -7.59 -9.18
CA SER A 42 18.56 -8.81 -8.39
C SER A 42 17.16 -9.34 -8.12
N LYS A 43 17.07 -10.67 -8.14
CA LYS A 43 15.89 -11.44 -7.72
C LYS A 43 16.31 -12.37 -6.60
N VAL A 44 15.53 -12.38 -5.53
CA VAL A 44 15.70 -13.33 -4.42
C VAL A 44 14.45 -14.19 -4.35
N ASP A 45 14.61 -15.49 -4.61
CA ASP A 45 13.53 -16.46 -4.49
C ASP A 45 13.25 -16.76 -3.02
N LEU A 46 12.05 -16.43 -2.55
CA LEU A 46 11.66 -16.60 -1.16
C LEU A 46 11.36 -18.07 -0.81
N SER A 47 11.19 -18.97 -1.79
CA SER A 47 11.03 -20.41 -1.52
C SER A 47 12.29 -21.04 -0.91
N HIS A 48 13.45 -20.43 -1.16
CA HIS A 48 14.75 -20.85 -0.64
C HIS A 48 15.19 -20.05 0.60
N GLU A 49 14.42 -19.04 1.00
CA GLU A 49 14.64 -18.27 2.21
C GLU A 49 13.63 -18.66 3.27
N SER A 50 14.10 -18.96 4.49
CA SER A 50 13.22 -19.13 5.64
C SER A 50 12.76 -17.76 6.15
N VAL A 51 11.58 -17.32 5.71
CA VAL A 51 10.91 -16.13 6.27
C VAL A 51 10.53 -16.42 7.73
N LYS A 52 11.06 -15.63 8.66
CA LYS A 52 10.83 -15.77 10.10
C LYS A 52 9.64 -14.95 10.57
N SER A 53 9.59 -13.70 10.14
CA SER A 53 8.49 -12.82 10.46
C SER A 53 8.19 -11.87 9.31
N VAL A 54 6.97 -11.35 9.35
CA VAL A 54 6.47 -10.36 8.41
C VAL A 54 5.79 -9.24 9.18
N GLU A 55 6.27 -8.02 9.00
CA GLU A 55 5.60 -6.83 9.53
C GLU A 55 4.73 -6.21 8.45
N PHE A 56 3.43 -6.06 8.71
CA PHE A 56 2.55 -5.25 7.86
C PHE A 56 2.39 -3.86 8.43
N ILE A 57 2.65 -2.85 7.59
CA ILE A 57 2.58 -1.44 7.96
C ILE A 57 1.23 -0.89 7.51
N ILE A 58 0.33 -0.67 8.47
CA ILE A 58 -1.03 -0.21 8.22
C ILE A 58 -1.14 1.25 8.63
N THR A 59 -1.69 2.09 7.75
CA THR A 59 -2.09 3.45 8.10
C THR A 59 -3.59 3.50 8.35
N ASP A 60 -3.96 3.98 9.53
CA ASP A 60 -5.35 4.18 9.95
C ASP A 60 -5.63 5.67 10.24
N LEU A 61 -6.91 6.01 10.31
CA LEU A 61 -7.40 7.35 10.64
C LEU A 61 -8.14 7.33 11.96
N LYS A 62 -7.76 8.21 12.90
CA LYS A 62 -8.49 8.43 14.15
C LYS A 62 -9.15 9.80 14.13
N SER A 63 -10.45 9.84 14.34
CA SER A 63 -11.18 11.09 14.53
C SER A 63 -11.12 11.51 15.99
N ILE A 64 -10.59 12.70 16.26
CA ILE A 64 -10.51 13.30 17.58
C ILE A 64 -11.51 14.46 17.61
N VAL A 65 -12.54 14.33 18.43
CA VAL A 65 -13.55 15.39 18.63
C VAL A 65 -13.05 16.34 19.70
N HIS A 66 -12.85 17.60 19.33
CA HIS A 66 -12.46 18.65 20.25
C HIS A 66 -13.68 19.11 21.06
N THR A 67 -13.46 19.61 22.28
CA THR A 67 -14.52 20.15 23.16
C THR A 67 -15.30 21.31 22.54
N THR A 68 -14.77 21.94 21.49
CA THR A 68 -15.42 23.00 20.72
C THR A 68 -16.31 22.50 19.58
N GLY A 69 -16.44 21.18 19.39
CA GLY A 69 -17.27 20.56 18.34
C GLY A 69 -16.55 20.31 17.01
N ASN A 70 -15.29 20.73 16.86
CA ASN A 70 -14.49 20.47 15.67
C ASN A 70 -13.93 19.04 15.71
N THR A 71 -13.96 18.33 14.58
CA THR A 71 -13.34 17.00 14.45
C THR A 71 -12.05 17.11 13.66
N ILE A 72 -10.96 16.59 14.22
CA ILE A 72 -9.66 16.48 13.55
C ILE A 72 -9.43 15.00 13.21
N GLN A 73 -9.04 14.71 11.98
CA GLN A 73 -8.60 13.37 11.60
C GLN A 73 -7.08 13.30 11.66
N VAL A 74 -6.56 12.36 12.45
CA VAL A 74 -5.13 12.11 12.57
C VAL A 74 -4.82 10.77 11.94
N LYS A 75 -3.84 10.76 11.03
CA LYS A 75 -3.26 9.51 10.50
C LYS A 75 -2.27 8.97 11.52
N TYR A 76 -2.30 7.67 11.75
CA TYR A 76 -1.32 6.98 12.58
C TYR A 76 -0.92 5.65 11.94
N HIS A 77 0.25 5.14 12.30
CA HIS A 77 0.73 3.85 11.85
C HIS A 77 0.48 2.78 12.91
N LYS A 78 0.13 1.61 12.40
CA LYS A 78 -0.04 0.37 13.15
C LYS A 78 0.81 -0.69 12.47
N VAL A 79 1.58 -1.43 13.24
CA VAL A 79 2.39 -2.53 12.74
C VAL A 79 1.80 -3.84 13.25
N LEU A 80 1.53 -4.76 12.32
CA LEU A 80 1.18 -6.15 12.62
C LEU A 80 2.42 -6.98 12.35
N ASP A 81 3.16 -7.34 13.40
CA ASP A 81 4.31 -8.25 13.33
C ASP A 81 3.83 -9.69 13.47
N ILE A 82 4.00 -10.46 12.41
CA ILE A 82 3.53 -11.85 12.29
C ILE A 82 4.74 -12.77 12.36
N ASP A 83 4.82 -13.59 13.41
CA ASP A 83 5.77 -14.68 13.50
C ASP A 83 5.28 -15.83 12.61
N MET A 84 6.05 -16.18 11.58
CA MET A 84 5.65 -17.18 10.57
C MET A 84 5.67 -18.61 11.11
N VAL A 85 6.38 -18.86 12.21
CA VAL A 85 6.52 -20.19 12.82
C VAL A 85 5.34 -20.50 13.71
N SER A 86 4.97 -19.58 14.59
CA SER A 86 3.84 -19.70 15.51
C SER A 86 2.52 -19.28 14.86
N GLY A 87 2.53 -18.25 14.02
CA GLY A 87 1.33 -17.57 13.53
C GLY A 87 0.85 -16.47 14.49
N ASN A 88 1.62 -16.13 15.53
CA ASN A 88 1.28 -15.06 16.44
C ASN A 88 1.40 -13.71 15.73
N ILE A 89 0.44 -12.83 15.99
CA ILE A 89 0.38 -11.45 15.51
C ILE A 89 0.55 -10.55 16.71
N THR A 90 1.62 -9.76 16.71
CA THR A 90 1.85 -8.69 17.68
C THR A 90 1.47 -7.38 17.03
N VAL A 91 0.48 -6.68 17.60
CA VAL A 91 0.00 -5.39 17.08
C VAL A 91 0.55 -4.28 17.95
N THR A 92 1.22 -3.33 17.31
CA THR A 92 1.74 -2.12 17.94
C THR A 92 1.23 -0.88 17.21
N ASN A 93 1.07 0.22 17.95
CA ASN A 93 0.52 1.47 17.43
C ASN A 93 1.38 2.66 17.90
N ASP A 94 1.71 3.59 17.01
CA ASP A 94 2.49 4.78 17.36
C ASP A 94 1.78 5.71 18.36
N MET A 95 0.45 5.66 18.44
CA MET A 95 -0.35 6.50 19.33
C MET A 95 -0.59 5.90 20.72
N ASP A 96 -0.45 4.58 20.87
CA ASP A 96 -0.76 3.87 22.11
C ASP A 96 0.30 2.79 22.32
N PRO A 97 1.09 2.83 23.41
CA PRO A 97 2.10 1.82 23.71
C PRO A 97 1.51 0.45 24.08
N SER A 98 0.17 0.28 24.07
CA SER A 98 -0.46 -1.02 24.25
C SER A 98 -0.01 -2.00 23.16
N VAL A 99 0.26 -3.24 23.58
CA VAL A 99 0.61 -4.35 22.69
C VAL A 99 -0.56 -5.33 22.73
N GLU A 100 -1.21 -5.50 21.59
CA GLU A 100 -2.29 -6.48 21.42
C GLU A 100 -1.73 -7.74 20.74
N ASN A 101 -2.19 -8.91 21.17
CA ASN A 101 -1.72 -10.18 20.63
C ASN A 101 -2.90 -10.97 20.05
N TYR A 102 -2.72 -11.46 18.84
CA TYR A 102 -3.68 -12.30 18.11
C TYR A 102 -2.95 -13.49 17.51
N CYS A 103 -3.70 -14.42 16.92
CA CYS A 103 -3.12 -15.57 16.23
C CYS A 103 -3.80 -15.75 14.88
N LEU A 104 -3.01 -15.95 13.83
CA LEU A 104 -3.53 -16.36 12.53
C LEU A 104 -4.23 -17.72 12.66
N THR A 105 -5.34 -17.87 11.94
CA THR A 105 -5.91 -19.21 11.74
C THR A 105 -4.97 -20.05 10.87
N SER A 106 -5.17 -21.36 10.87
CA SER A 106 -4.37 -22.27 10.04
C SER A 106 -4.53 -21.94 8.55
N GLU A 107 -5.71 -21.51 8.14
CA GLU A 107 -6.02 -21.11 6.76
C GLU A 107 -5.27 -19.84 6.37
N LEU A 108 -5.38 -18.77 7.17
CA LEU A 108 -4.69 -17.50 6.90
C LEU A 108 -3.17 -17.68 6.88
N LYS A 109 -2.64 -18.46 7.83
CA LYS A 109 -1.21 -18.77 7.88
C LYS A 109 -0.76 -19.58 6.66
N ALA A 110 -1.55 -20.55 6.21
CA ALA A 110 -1.23 -21.33 5.02
C ALA A 110 -1.27 -20.47 3.75
N GLU A 111 -2.25 -19.57 3.64
CA GLU A 111 -2.36 -18.62 2.53
C GLU A 111 -1.14 -17.69 2.48
N LEU A 112 -0.77 -17.07 3.61
CA LEU A 112 0.41 -16.20 3.67
C LEU A 112 1.69 -16.95 3.29
N ASN A 113 1.89 -18.16 3.83
CA ASN A 113 3.02 -19.00 3.45
C ASN A 113 3.02 -19.34 1.96
N SER A 114 1.86 -19.65 1.38
CA SER A 114 1.73 -19.94 -0.05
C SER A 114 2.10 -18.73 -0.91
N ILE A 115 1.64 -17.53 -0.53
CA ILE A 115 1.99 -16.28 -1.23
C ILE A 115 3.50 -16.08 -1.18
N LEU A 116 4.10 -16.11 0.01
CA LEU A 116 5.53 -15.85 0.19
C LEU A 116 6.41 -16.91 -0.50
N HIS A 117 6.05 -18.20 -0.40
CA HIS A 117 6.81 -19.27 -1.03
C HIS A 117 6.70 -19.25 -2.57
N ALA A 118 5.63 -18.70 -3.14
CA ALA A 118 5.48 -18.53 -4.58
C ALA A 118 6.08 -17.20 -5.09
N SER A 119 6.73 -16.43 -4.23
CA SER A 119 7.17 -15.07 -4.52
C SER A 119 8.69 -14.97 -4.69
N GLU A 120 9.08 -14.03 -5.54
CA GLU A 120 10.46 -13.55 -5.65
C GLU A 120 10.49 -12.08 -5.21
N VAL A 121 11.52 -11.65 -4.50
CA VAL A 121 11.78 -10.22 -4.25
C VAL A 121 12.57 -9.64 -5.42
N CYS A 122 12.00 -8.63 -6.07
CA CYS A 122 12.61 -7.87 -7.15
C CYS A 122 13.25 -6.59 -6.59
N LYS A 123 14.57 -6.46 -6.73
CA LYS A 123 15.31 -5.21 -6.48
C LYS A 123 15.56 -4.51 -7.81
N ARG A 124 14.96 -3.34 -8.03
CA ARG A 124 15.22 -2.54 -9.24
C ARG A 124 16.63 -1.97 -9.20
N GLY A 125 17.19 -1.82 -10.40
CA GLY A 125 18.49 -1.18 -10.60
C GLY A 125 18.42 0.30 -10.90
N PRO A 126 19.59 0.98 -10.87
CA PRO A 126 19.70 2.36 -11.30
C PRO A 126 19.09 2.52 -12.70
N VAL A 127 18.18 3.48 -12.84
CA VAL A 127 17.62 3.84 -14.13
C VAL A 127 18.76 4.46 -14.92
N ALA A 128 19.16 3.84 -16.03
CA ALA A 128 20.19 4.37 -16.90
C ALA A 128 19.72 5.76 -17.39
N SER A 129 20.37 6.80 -16.90
CA SER A 129 20.08 8.18 -17.25
C SER A 129 20.41 8.40 -18.73
N ALA A 130 19.38 8.48 -19.56
CA ALA A 130 19.46 9.04 -20.90
C ALA A 130 18.54 10.28 -20.95
N ASP A 131 19.09 11.41 -20.51
CA ASP A 131 18.79 12.77 -20.99
C ASP A 131 17.36 13.07 -21.46
N THR A 132 16.30 12.91 -20.65
CA THR A 132 15.03 13.68 -20.82
C THR A 132 13.95 13.45 -19.76
N ASN A 133 14.06 12.47 -18.88
CA ASN A 133 12.95 12.18 -17.96
C ASN A 133 13.11 12.96 -16.65
N MET A 134 12.42 14.09 -16.55
CA MET A 134 12.16 14.74 -15.25
C MET A 134 11.32 13.76 -14.41
N CYS A 135 11.98 12.95 -13.58
CA CYS A 135 11.29 12.09 -12.63
C CYS A 135 10.56 12.97 -11.61
N ALA A 136 9.25 13.00 -11.69
CA ALA A 136 8.39 13.61 -10.69
C ALA A 136 7.45 12.53 -10.14
N GLN A 137 7.96 11.67 -9.26
CA GLN A 137 7.11 10.90 -8.35
C GLN A 137 7.82 10.63 -7.02
N VAL A 138 6.98 10.35 -6.02
CA VAL A 138 7.20 10.56 -4.58
C VAL A 138 7.83 9.33 -3.94
N VAL A 139 8.70 9.54 -2.94
CA VAL A 139 9.20 8.49 -2.05
C VAL A 139 8.04 7.60 -1.60
N HIS A 140 8.16 6.29 -1.84
CA HIS A 140 7.18 5.31 -1.41
C HIS A 140 7.67 4.63 -0.14
N ASN A 141 6.83 4.66 0.89
CA ASN A 141 7.07 3.90 2.11
C ASN A 141 6.74 2.43 1.88
N ALA A 142 7.43 1.56 2.61
CA ALA A 142 7.12 0.14 2.59
C ALA A 142 5.70 -0.12 3.11
N TYR A 143 5.02 -1.09 2.50
CA TYR A 143 3.76 -1.62 3.03
C TYR A 143 3.99 -2.88 3.89
N ALA A 144 5.14 -3.53 3.74
CA ALA A 144 5.53 -4.67 4.54
C ALA A 144 7.05 -4.77 4.70
N ASN A 145 7.52 -5.33 5.81
CA ASN A 145 8.90 -5.79 5.96
C ASN A 145 8.93 -7.31 6.09
N LEU A 146 9.75 -7.98 5.27
CA LEU A 146 10.04 -9.40 5.41
C LEU A 146 11.36 -9.59 6.14
N PHE A 147 11.38 -10.43 7.16
CA PHE A 147 12.58 -10.82 7.88
C PHE A 147 12.89 -12.28 7.55
N THR A 148 14.03 -12.51 6.92
CA THR A 148 14.56 -13.84 6.65
C THR A 148 15.75 -14.13 7.57
N ASP A 149 16.30 -15.34 7.51
CA ASP A 149 17.54 -15.67 8.23
C ASP A 149 18.75 -14.81 7.80
N ARG A 150 18.73 -14.22 6.60
CA ARG A 150 19.89 -13.55 6.00
C ARG A 150 19.71 -12.07 5.76
N GLU A 151 18.52 -11.68 5.31
CA GLU A 151 18.21 -10.33 4.85
C GLU A 151 16.86 -9.85 5.36
N GLN A 152 16.70 -8.54 5.40
CA GLN A 152 15.43 -7.86 5.57
C GLN A 152 15.05 -7.16 4.27
N PHE A 153 13.78 -7.29 3.87
CA PHE A 153 13.25 -6.66 2.66
C PHE A 153 12.09 -5.74 2.99
N SER A 154 12.23 -4.45 2.70
CA SER A 154 11.15 -3.45 2.84
C SER A 154 10.35 -3.36 1.53
N LEU A 155 9.26 -4.12 1.45
CA LEU A 155 8.45 -4.27 0.25
C LEU A 155 7.62 -3.00 -0.05
N GLY A 156 7.61 -2.60 -1.31
CA GLY A 156 7.00 -1.37 -1.81
C GLY A 156 7.82 -0.10 -1.54
N TYR A 157 8.98 -0.22 -0.90
CA TYR A 157 9.85 0.92 -0.64
C TYR A 157 10.53 1.40 -1.90
N ALA A 158 10.59 2.73 -2.09
CA ALA A 158 11.42 3.39 -3.07
C ALA A 158 11.87 4.75 -2.51
N SER A 159 13.18 4.99 -2.47
CA SER A 159 13.74 6.20 -1.84
C SER A 159 14.02 7.34 -2.83
N ASP A 160 14.01 7.06 -4.12
CA ASP A 160 14.35 8.02 -5.16
C ASP A 160 13.15 8.32 -6.05
N ALA A 161 13.15 9.51 -6.65
CA ALA A 161 12.02 10.00 -7.43
C ALA A 161 11.76 9.20 -8.72
N CYS A 162 12.72 8.37 -9.13
CA CYS A 162 12.63 7.51 -10.31
C CYS A 162 12.29 6.04 -9.96
N GLY A 163 12.19 5.69 -8.67
CA GLY A 163 11.97 4.31 -8.23
C GLY A 163 13.08 3.34 -8.65
N SER A 164 14.29 3.84 -8.85
CA SER A 164 15.44 3.05 -9.32
C SER A 164 15.96 2.09 -8.26
N ASN A 165 15.63 2.32 -6.98
CA ASN A 165 15.94 1.41 -5.90
C ASN A 165 14.69 0.74 -5.30
N ALA A 166 13.61 0.66 -6.08
CA ALA A 166 12.38 0.04 -5.60
C ALA A 166 12.61 -1.44 -5.25
N ILE A 167 12.10 -1.86 -4.09
CA ILE A 167 12.12 -3.24 -3.62
C ILE A 167 10.67 -3.68 -3.43
N ASP A 168 10.23 -4.71 -4.12
CA ASP A 168 8.89 -5.28 -3.95
C ASP A 168 8.90 -6.76 -4.37
N LEU A 169 7.78 -7.46 -4.17
CA LEU A 169 7.57 -8.77 -4.79
C LEU A 169 7.46 -8.61 -6.32
N CYS A 170 7.98 -9.59 -7.05
CA CYS A 170 7.90 -9.62 -8.50
C CYS A 170 6.48 -10.00 -8.96
N GLY A 171 5.96 -9.30 -9.98
CA GLY A 171 4.73 -9.70 -10.66
C GLY A 171 3.45 -9.56 -9.83
N GLU A 172 2.52 -10.49 -10.01
CA GLU A 172 1.17 -10.48 -9.42
C GLU A 172 1.19 -10.74 -7.90
N GLN A 173 2.30 -11.27 -7.39
CA GLN A 173 2.48 -11.67 -6.00
C GLN A 173 2.48 -10.47 -5.06
N ALA A 174 2.93 -9.31 -5.54
CA ALA A 174 2.78 -8.05 -4.80
C ALA A 174 1.31 -7.70 -4.59
N ASP A 175 0.47 -7.87 -5.61
CA ASP A 175 -0.96 -7.56 -5.52
C ASP A 175 -1.70 -8.59 -4.64
N LEU A 176 -1.33 -9.88 -4.74
CA LEU A 176 -1.84 -10.93 -3.85
C LEU A 176 -1.52 -10.64 -2.38
N LEU A 177 -0.26 -10.29 -2.07
CA LEU A 177 0.14 -9.96 -0.70
C LEU A 177 -0.61 -8.72 -0.19
N ARG A 178 -0.75 -7.68 -1.02
CA ARG A 178 -1.52 -6.48 -0.64
C ARG A 178 -2.99 -6.81 -0.40
N GLY A 179 -3.59 -7.67 -1.21
CA GLY A 179 -4.95 -8.17 -1.00
C GLY A 179 -5.10 -8.92 0.32
N TYR A 180 -4.16 -9.82 0.62
CA TYR A 180 -4.09 -10.54 1.89
C TYR A 180 -4.01 -9.58 3.09
N ILE A 181 -3.15 -8.54 3.00
CA ILE A 181 -3.02 -7.51 4.05
C ILE A 181 -4.35 -6.78 4.27
N GLN A 182 -5.07 -6.41 3.20
CA GLN A 182 -6.37 -5.76 3.33
C GLN A 182 -7.40 -6.67 4.01
N ASN A 183 -7.43 -7.96 3.66
CA ASN A 183 -8.31 -8.94 4.28
C ASN A 183 -7.99 -9.11 5.78
N LEU A 184 -6.70 -9.31 6.09
CA LEU A 184 -6.25 -9.45 7.47
C LEU A 184 -6.56 -8.19 8.29
N LYS A 185 -6.37 -7.00 7.71
CA LYS A 185 -6.69 -5.72 8.36
C LYS A 185 -8.14 -5.65 8.85
N SER A 186 -9.10 -6.20 8.10
CA SER A 186 -10.51 -6.17 8.50
C SER A 186 -10.87 -7.19 9.58
N GLU A 187 -10.10 -8.27 9.72
CA GLU A 187 -10.51 -9.43 10.51
C GLU A 187 -9.61 -9.71 11.73
N TYR A 188 -8.36 -9.21 11.76
CA TYR A 188 -7.37 -9.62 12.77
C TYR A 188 -7.84 -9.39 14.21
N SER A 189 -8.63 -8.34 14.47
CA SER A 189 -9.13 -8.00 15.80
C SER A 189 -10.16 -9.00 16.34
N THR A 190 -10.71 -9.86 15.47
CA THR A 190 -11.65 -10.92 15.82
C THR A 190 -10.97 -12.27 16.06
N LEU A 191 -9.68 -12.38 15.72
CA LEU A 191 -8.92 -13.60 15.89
C LEU A 191 -8.59 -13.83 17.36
N SER A 192 -8.41 -15.09 17.76
CA SER A 192 -7.99 -15.45 19.10
C SER A 192 -6.94 -16.55 19.07
N CYS A 193 -6.00 -16.49 20.01
CA CYS A 193 -5.06 -17.58 20.27
C CYS A 193 -5.78 -18.63 21.12
N ASN A 194 -6.27 -19.69 20.48
CA ASN A 194 -6.88 -20.84 21.17
C ASN A 194 -5.88 -21.99 21.31
#